data_AF-A0A9Y2JN28-F1
#
_entry.id   AF-A0A9Y2JN28-F1
#
_cell.length_a   1.000
_cell.length_b   1.000
_cell.length_c   1.000
_cell.angle_alpha   90.00
_cell.angle_beta   90.00
_cell.angle_gamma   90.00
#
_symmetry.space_group_name_H-M   'P 1'
#
loop_
_entity.id
_entity.type
_entity.pdbx_description
1 polymer ?
#
loop_
_entity_poly.entity_id
_entity_poly.type
_entity_poly.pdbx_seq_one_letter_code
_entity_poly.pdbx_strand_id
1 'polypeptide(L)'
;MLIWGWRTRIYVLAMTTFLCGRCGNPASHAVRKAVTKFTLFFIPLFPIGVKYSAQCTFCGIENRIPKEDAVRLQAQEEQGQQQAPGYPQQPPSQGFPQQGAPQGFQQAPHPSQPQGFPQPQHPSQGAQQQYPQQGQFPQQGQFPHQGS
;
A
#
# COMPACT_ATOMS: atom_id res chain seq x y z
N MET A 1 -28.81 -15.11 38.58
CA MET A 1 -28.93 -15.43 37.13
C MET A 1 -27.54 -15.33 36.53
N LEU A 2 -27.01 -16.37 35.89
CA LEU A 2 -25.67 -16.35 35.25
C LEU A 2 -25.85 -16.12 33.75
N ILE A 3 -25.13 -15.14 33.17
CA ILE A 3 -25.17 -14.86 31.73
C ILE A 3 -23.79 -15.19 31.15
N TRP A 4 -23.74 -16.11 30.19
CA TRP A 4 -22.50 -16.49 29.49
C TRP A 4 -22.61 -16.24 27.99
N GLY A 5 -21.45 -16.06 27.33
CA GLY A 5 -21.38 -15.82 25.89
C GLY A 5 -19.94 -15.87 25.35
N TRP A 6 -19.81 -15.58 24.06
CA TRP A 6 -18.53 -15.56 23.35
C TRP A 6 -18.36 -14.25 22.59
N ARG A 7 -17.17 -13.65 22.65
CA ARG A 7 -16.85 -12.46 21.88
C ARG A 7 -15.59 -12.68 21.06
N THR A 8 -15.71 -12.59 19.75
CA THR A 8 -14.57 -12.64 18.83
C THR A 8 -14.12 -11.23 18.47
N ARG A 9 -12.83 -10.96 18.57
CA ARG A 9 -12.21 -9.74 18.04
C ARG A 9 -11.26 -10.11 16.91
N ILE A 10 -11.33 -9.37 15.81
CA ILE A 10 -10.49 -9.54 14.63
C ILE A 10 -9.48 -8.41 14.60
N TYR A 11 -8.20 -8.75 14.47
CA TYR A 11 -7.10 -7.81 14.30
C TYR A 11 -6.45 -8.06 12.96
N VAL A 12 -6.19 -7.01 12.20
CA VAL A 12 -5.32 -7.12 11.01
C VAL A 12 -3.88 -7.04 11.53
N LEU A 13 -3.07 -8.05 11.18
CA LEU A 13 -1.67 -8.14 11.54
C LEU A 13 -0.76 -7.59 10.44
N ALA A 14 -1.11 -7.85 9.18
CA ALA A 14 -0.38 -7.38 8.02
C ALA A 14 -1.25 -7.34 6.75
N MET A 15 -0.77 -6.60 5.76
CA MET A 15 -1.23 -6.44 4.39
C MET A 15 -0.09 -6.77 3.42
N THR A 16 0.17 -8.06 3.22
CA THR A 16 1.26 -8.51 2.34
C THR A 16 0.77 -8.81 0.91
N THR A 17 1.56 -8.52 -0.10
CA THR A 17 1.23 -8.86 -1.50
C THR A 17 1.89 -10.17 -1.92
N PHE A 18 1.09 -11.12 -2.39
CA PHE A 18 1.55 -12.37 -2.98
C PHE A 18 0.50 -12.92 -3.97
N LEU A 19 0.85 -13.95 -4.75
CA LEU A 19 -0.09 -14.56 -5.69
C LEU A 19 -1.19 -15.33 -4.95
N CYS A 20 -2.44 -14.98 -5.22
CA CYS A 20 -3.57 -15.69 -4.64
C CYS A 20 -3.71 -17.09 -5.27
N GLY A 21 -3.63 -18.16 -4.48
CA GLY A 21 -3.82 -19.53 -4.97
C GLY A 21 -5.23 -19.85 -5.50
N ARG A 22 -6.20 -18.94 -5.33
CA ARG A 22 -7.57 -19.09 -5.84
C ARG A 22 -7.81 -18.38 -7.17
N CYS A 23 -7.47 -17.10 -7.28
CA CYS A 23 -7.72 -16.30 -8.49
C CYS A 23 -6.47 -16.10 -9.37
N GLY A 24 -5.29 -16.51 -8.91
CA GLY A 24 -4.03 -16.40 -9.67
C GLY A 24 -3.42 -15.00 -9.73
N ASN A 25 -4.12 -13.97 -9.24
CA ASN A 25 -3.62 -12.60 -9.33
C ASN A 25 -2.68 -12.25 -8.16
N PRO A 26 -1.62 -11.44 -8.42
CA PRO A 26 -0.86 -10.81 -7.36
C PRO A 26 -1.76 -9.81 -6.65
N ALA A 27 -2.09 -10.11 -5.39
CA ALA A 27 -3.03 -9.31 -4.61
C ALA A 27 -2.52 -9.14 -3.19
N SER A 28 -2.89 -8.02 -2.57
CA SER A 28 -2.68 -7.85 -1.14
C SER A 28 -3.59 -8.81 -0.38
N HIS A 29 -3.03 -9.43 0.64
CA HIS A 29 -3.74 -10.35 1.52
C HIS A 29 -3.73 -9.78 2.93
N ALA A 30 -4.92 -9.51 3.46
CA ALA A 30 -5.11 -9.09 4.83
C ALA A 30 -4.92 -10.29 5.75
N VAL A 31 -3.77 -10.33 6.44
CA VAL A 31 -3.48 -11.31 7.48
C VAL A 31 -4.24 -10.89 8.73
N ARG A 32 -5.17 -11.72 9.18
CA ARG A 32 -6.08 -11.44 10.30
C ARG A 32 -5.88 -12.45 11.42
N LYS A 33 -6.06 -11.97 12.64
CA LYS A 33 -6.09 -12.75 13.88
C LYS A 33 -7.45 -12.61 14.54
N ALA A 34 -8.21 -13.69 14.58
CA ALA A 34 -9.48 -13.76 15.29
C ALA A 34 -9.26 -14.37 16.68
N VAL A 35 -9.47 -13.59 17.73
CA VAL A 35 -9.38 -14.02 19.13
C VAL A 35 -10.77 -14.12 19.72
N THR A 36 -11.23 -15.34 20.01
CA THR A 36 -12.49 -15.59 20.69
C THR A 36 -12.24 -15.63 22.20
N LYS A 37 -13.00 -14.84 22.95
CA LYS A 37 -12.94 -14.75 24.41
C LYS A 37 -14.24 -15.25 25.01
N PHE A 38 -14.16 -15.98 26.11
CA PHE A 38 -15.32 -16.30 26.93
C PHE A 38 -15.75 -15.04 27.68
N THR A 39 -17.05 -14.76 27.67
CA THR A 39 -17.64 -13.63 28.40
C THR A 39 -18.58 -14.14 29.47
N LEU A 40 -18.40 -13.68 30.71
CA LEU A 40 -19.33 -13.90 31.81
C LEU A 40 -19.87 -12.54 32.25
N PHE A 41 -21.19 -12.40 32.32
CA PHE A 41 -21.84 -11.10 32.58
C PHE A 41 -21.30 -9.97 31.68
N PHE A 42 -21.10 -10.25 30.38
CA PHE A 42 -20.53 -9.34 29.39
C PHE A 42 -19.06 -8.93 29.60
N ILE A 43 -18.41 -9.38 30.67
CA ILE A 43 -16.98 -9.15 30.94
C ILE A 43 -16.17 -10.25 30.23
N PRO A 44 -15.27 -9.93 29.30
CA PRO A 44 -14.39 -10.91 28.67
C PRO A 44 -13.32 -11.38 29.67
N LEU A 45 -13.38 -12.65 30.08
CA LEU A 45 -12.50 -13.20 31.12
C LEU A 45 -11.19 -13.73 30.53
N PHE A 46 -11.27 -14.71 29.63
CA PHE A 46 -10.09 -15.37 29.05
C PHE A 46 -10.30 -15.71 27.57
N PRO A 47 -9.23 -15.70 26.75
CA PRO A 47 -9.28 -16.17 25.37
C PRO A 47 -9.41 -17.69 25.33
N ILE A 48 -10.38 -18.18 24.57
CA ILE A 48 -10.62 -19.62 24.36
C ILE A 48 -10.14 -20.13 23.01
N GLY A 49 -9.92 -19.24 22.04
CA GLY A 49 -9.47 -19.63 20.72
C GLY A 49 -8.79 -18.49 19.98
N VAL A 50 -7.76 -18.84 19.22
CA VAL A 50 -7.08 -17.93 18.29
C VAL A 50 -7.05 -18.61 16.93
N LYS A 51 -7.49 -17.89 15.90
CA LYS A 51 -7.43 -18.34 14.50
C LYS A 51 -6.71 -17.27 13.69
N TYR A 52 -5.92 -17.72 12.73
CA TYR A 52 -5.23 -16.85 11.78
C TYR A 52 -5.77 -17.13 10.38
N SER A 53 -5.99 -16.07 9.62
CA SER A 53 -6.46 -16.15 8.25
C SER A 53 -5.77 -15.12 7.36
N ALA A 54 -5.71 -15.40 6.07
CA ALA A 54 -5.27 -14.47 5.04
C ALA A 54 -6.43 -14.27 4.06
N GLN A 55 -6.87 -13.02 3.88
CA GLN A 55 -7.96 -12.67 2.98
C GLN A 55 -7.43 -11.91 1.76
N CYS A 56 -7.66 -12.45 0.56
CA CYS A 56 -7.32 -11.79 -0.69
C CYS A 56 -8.19 -10.54 -0.91
N THR A 57 -7.59 -9.38 -1.15
CA THR A 57 -8.32 -8.14 -1.45
C THR A 57 -8.91 -8.13 -2.85
N PHE A 58 -8.47 -9.02 -3.75
CA PHE A 58 -8.98 -9.10 -5.12
C PHE A 58 -10.26 -9.93 -5.22
N CYS A 59 -10.26 -11.17 -4.73
CA CYS A 59 -11.41 -12.08 -4.84
C CYS A 59 -12.15 -12.32 -3.52
N GLY A 60 -11.66 -11.80 -2.39
CA GLY A 60 -12.30 -11.92 -1.09
C GLY A 60 -12.15 -13.26 -0.38
N ILE A 61 -11.52 -14.27 -1.01
CA ILE A 61 -11.33 -15.59 -0.41
C ILE A 61 -10.49 -15.47 0.86
N GLU A 62 -10.92 -16.16 1.91
CA GLU A 62 -10.19 -16.26 3.17
C GLU A 62 -9.66 -17.69 3.36
N ASN A 63 -8.34 -17.81 3.53
CA ASN A 63 -7.68 -19.07 3.83
C ASN A 63 -7.15 -19.05 5.26
N ARG A 64 -7.36 -20.13 6.01
CA ARG A 64 -6.71 -20.29 7.32
C ARG A 64 -5.23 -20.53 7.13
N ILE A 65 -4.42 -19.87 7.94
CA ILE A 65 -2.96 -20.02 7.95
C ILE A 65 -2.50 -20.43 9.34
N PRO A 66 -1.38 -21.14 9.47
CA PRO A 66 -0.81 -21.47 10.76
C PRO A 66 -0.22 -20.21 11.42
N LYS A 67 0.02 -20.28 12.74
CA LYS A 67 0.44 -19.13 13.54
C LYS A 67 1.81 -18.61 13.10
N GLU A 68 2.73 -19.52 12.82
CA GLU A 68 4.09 -19.25 12.37
C GLU A 68 4.11 -18.42 11.08
N ASP A 69 3.27 -18.77 10.10
CA ASP A 69 3.14 -18.01 8.86
C ASP A 69 2.59 -16.61 9.13
N ALA A 70 1.55 -16.49 9.95
CA ALA A 70 0.98 -15.19 10.30
C ALA A 70 2.00 -14.26 10.98
N VAL A 71 2.82 -14.81 11.90
CA VAL A 71 3.86 -14.05 12.60
C VAL A 71 4.98 -13.64 11.65
N ARG A 72 5.40 -14.53 10.75
CA ARG A 72 6.42 -14.20 9.73
C ARG A 72 5.94 -13.09 8.81
N LEU A 73 4.69 -13.16 8.33
CA LEU A 73 4.12 -12.12 7.47
C LEU A 73 3.95 -10.79 8.20
N GLN A 74 3.60 -10.82 9.49
CA GLN A 74 3.57 -9.63 10.33
C GLN A 74 4.95 -8.98 10.45
N ALA A 75 5.99 -9.76 10.76
CA ALA A 75 7.35 -9.27 10.88
C ALA A 75 7.89 -8.66 9.56
N GLN A 76 7.51 -9.22 8.42
CA GLN A 76 7.88 -8.69 7.10
C GLN A 76 7.28 -7.30 6.85
N GLU A 77 6.03 -7.07 7.28
CA GLU A 77 5.41 -5.75 7.17
C GLU A 77 6.08 -4.72 8.08
N GLU A 78 6.44 -5.12 9.29
CA GLU A 78 7.19 -4.26 10.24
C GLU A 78 8.56 -3.84 9.66
N GLN A 79 9.25 -4.74 8.97
CA GLN A 79 10.50 -4.44 8.26
C GLN A 79 10.29 -3.53 7.05
N GLY A 80 9.25 -3.79 6.24
CA GLY A 80 8.92 -2.97 5.07
C GLY A 80 8.48 -1.54 5.41
N GLN A 81 7.89 -1.33 6.59
CA GLN A 81 7.49 0.00 7.08
C GLN A 81 8.67 0.90 7.48
N GLN A 82 9.83 0.32 7.82
CA GLN A 82 11.04 1.08 8.16
C GLN A 82 11.79 1.60 6.92
N GLN A 83 11.44 1.11 5.73
CA GLN A 83 12.00 1.52 4.45
C GLN A 83 11.03 2.32 3.59
N ALA A 84 10.07 3.02 4.21
CA ALA A 84 9.38 4.10 3.52
C ALA A 84 10.45 5.06 2.97
N PRO A 85 10.56 5.23 1.64
CA PRO A 85 11.48 6.19 1.06
C PRO A 85 11.14 7.54 1.68
N GLY A 86 12.10 8.11 2.41
CA GLY A 86 11.94 9.43 2.99
C GLY A 86 11.46 10.36 1.89
N TYR A 87 10.23 10.86 2.01
CA TYR A 87 9.80 11.99 1.21
C TYR A 87 10.86 13.08 1.44
N PRO A 88 11.55 13.57 0.40
CA PRO A 88 12.47 14.67 0.59
C PRO A 88 11.67 15.83 1.18
N GLN A 89 12.06 16.25 2.39
CA GLN A 89 11.55 17.46 3.02
C GLN A 89 11.73 18.60 2.03
N GLN A 90 10.63 19.20 1.57
CA GLN A 90 10.69 20.37 0.71
C GLN A 90 11.47 21.47 1.45
N PRO A 91 12.55 22.03 0.87
CA PRO A 91 13.24 23.14 1.49
C PRO A 91 12.31 24.34 1.61
N PRO A 92 12.43 25.16 2.68
CA PRO A 92 11.59 26.34 2.86
C PRO A 92 11.78 27.29 1.67
N SER A 93 10.67 27.61 1.00
CA SER A 93 10.64 28.58 -0.09
C SER A 93 11.07 29.95 0.42
N GLN A 94 12.33 30.31 0.18
CA GLN A 94 12.81 31.68 0.35
C GLN A 94 12.17 32.56 -0.72
N GLY A 95 11.48 33.60 -0.27
CA GLY A 95 10.67 34.48 -1.10
C GLY A 95 11.46 35.14 -2.23
N PHE A 96 10.90 35.09 -3.42
CA PHE A 96 11.38 35.83 -4.59
C PHE A 96 10.89 37.29 -4.48
N PRO A 97 11.74 38.30 -4.70
CA PRO A 97 11.28 39.69 -4.78
C PRO A 97 10.47 39.90 -6.05
N GLN A 98 9.23 40.36 -5.87
CA GLN A 98 8.29 40.75 -6.92
C GLN A 98 8.84 41.99 -7.65
N GLN A 99 9.49 41.78 -8.81
CA GLN A 99 9.87 42.86 -9.71
C GLN A 99 8.71 43.14 -10.68
N GLY A 100 8.34 44.42 -10.75
CA GLY A 100 7.10 44.93 -11.32
C GLY A 100 6.86 44.58 -12.79
N ALA A 101 5.61 44.30 -13.10
CA ALA A 101 5.10 44.12 -14.45
C ALA A 101 4.83 45.48 -15.13
N PRO A 102 5.22 45.70 -16.39
CA PRO A 102 4.61 46.74 -17.21
C PRO A 102 3.22 46.28 -17.68
N GLN A 103 2.25 47.18 -17.52
CA GLN A 103 0.85 47.01 -17.85
C GLN A 103 0.59 47.08 -19.37
N GLY A 104 -0.38 46.29 -19.83
CA GLY A 104 -0.82 46.11 -21.21
C GLY A 104 -0.84 44.60 -21.45
N PHE A 105 -1.97 43.91 -21.59
CA PHE A 105 -3.03 44.11 -22.57
C PHE A 105 -4.41 43.69 -22.02
N GLN A 106 -5.44 44.15 -22.73
CA GLN A 106 -6.85 44.24 -22.37
C GLN A 106 -7.54 42.88 -22.11
N GLN A 107 -8.36 42.81 -21.06
CA GLN A 107 -9.25 41.68 -20.76
C GLN A 107 -10.62 41.90 -21.41
N ALA A 108 -11.08 40.94 -22.22
CA ALA A 108 -12.48 40.85 -22.64
C ALA A 108 -13.32 40.22 -21.51
N PRO A 109 -14.58 40.64 -21.29
CA PRO A 109 -15.41 40.12 -20.21
C PRO A 109 -15.89 38.69 -20.51
N HIS A 110 -15.58 37.76 -19.62
CA HIS A 110 -16.17 36.41 -19.60
C HIS A 110 -17.49 36.45 -18.80
N PRO A 111 -18.55 35.74 -19.25
CA PRO A 111 -19.77 35.59 -18.46
C PRO A 111 -19.54 34.67 -17.26
N SER A 112 -20.13 35.05 -16.13
CA SER A 112 -20.06 34.42 -14.81
C SER A 112 -20.54 32.96 -14.81
N GLN A 113 -19.68 32.05 -14.34
CA GLN A 113 -20.09 30.70 -13.90
C GLN A 113 -20.36 30.69 -12.38
N PRO A 114 -21.39 29.95 -11.91
CA PRO A 114 -21.68 29.85 -10.49
C PRO A 114 -20.67 28.98 -9.74
N GLN A 115 -20.33 29.44 -8.54
CA GLN A 115 -19.40 28.79 -7.61
C GLN A 115 -19.98 27.47 -7.08
N GLY A 116 -19.19 26.41 -7.21
CA GLY A 116 -19.42 25.13 -6.53
C GLY A 116 -18.35 24.13 -6.93
N PHE A 117 -17.81 23.42 -5.94
CA PHE A 117 -16.80 22.35 -6.02
C PHE A 117 -15.32 22.80 -6.02
N PRO A 118 -14.53 22.43 -4.98
CA PRO A 118 -13.08 22.55 -5.04
C PRO A 118 -12.52 21.53 -6.02
N GLN A 119 -11.92 22.03 -7.10
CA GLN A 119 -11.20 21.26 -8.09
C GLN A 119 -9.89 20.70 -7.48
N PRO A 120 -9.61 19.39 -7.56
CA PRO A 120 -8.30 18.86 -7.19
C PRO A 120 -7.25 19.43 -8.15
N GLN A 121 -6.28 20.17 -7.61
CA GLN A 121 -5.13 20.65 -8.37
C GLN A 121 -4.25 19.45 -8.72
N HIS A 122 -4.26 19.03 -9.98
CA HIS A 122 -3.28 18.11 -10.53
C HIS A 122 -2.03 18.91 -10.92
N PRO A 123 -0.85 18.70 -10.32
CA PRO A 123 0.39 19.21 -10.88
C PRO A 123 0.78 18.35 -12.09
N SER A 124 0.45 18.84 -13.28
CA SER A 124 1.07 18.42 -14.54
C SER A 124 2.49 18.97 -14.60
N GLN A 125 3.47 18.26 -14.06
CA GLN A 125 4.88 18.53 -14.33
C GLN A 125 5.61 17.21 -14.55
N GLY A 126 6.18 17.10 -15.75
CA GLY A 126 6.70 15.86 -16.31
C GLY A 126 7.81 15.24 -15.49
N ALA A 127 7.56 14.01 -15.03
CA ALA A 127 8.61 13.04 -14.78
C ALA A 127 8.66 12.13 -16.02
N GLN A 128 9.61 12.40 -16.91
CA GLN A 128 10.06 11.39 -17.86
C GLN A 128 10.51 10.18 -17.04
N GLN A 129 9.78 9.08 -17.17
CA GLN A 129 10.14 7.81 -16.57
C GLN A 129 11.47 7.35 -17.20
N GLN A 130 12.57 7.60 -16.50
CA GLN A 130 13.87 7.02 -16.82
C GLN A 130 13.85 5.56 -16.37
N TYR A 131 13.52 4.66 -17.30
CA TYR A 131 13.66 3.22 -17.11
C TYR A 131 15.12 2.90 -16.76
N PRO A 132 15.40 2.09 -15.72
CA PRO A 132 16.75 1.61 -15.48
C PRO A 132 17.14 0.67 -16.62
N GLN A 133 18.19 1.06 -17.36
CA GLN A 133 18.81 0.21 -18.38
C GLN A 133 19.26 -1.10 -17.72
N GLN A 134 18.59 -2.18 -18.10
CA GLN A 134 18.96 -3.53 -17.70
C GLN A 134 20.35 -3.84 -18.25
N GLY A 135 21.13 -4.50 -17.39
CA GLY A 135 22.57 -4.62 -17.49
C GLY A 135 23.07 -5.17 -18.83
N GLN A 136 24.23 -4.65 -19.19
CA GLN A 136 25.12 -5.18 -20.21
C GLN A 136 25.29 -6.69 -20.03
N PHE A 137 24.81 -7.46 -21.01
CA PHE A 137 25.16 -8.86 -21.14
C PHE A 137 26.66 -8.96 -21.44
N PRO A 138 27.47 -9.72 -20.67
CA PRO A 138 28.82 -10.05 -21.11
C PRO A 138 28.70 -10.94 -22.35
N GLN A 139 29.27 -10.48 -23.47
CA GLN A 139 29.42 -11.26 -24.68
C GLN A 139 30.15 -12.57 -24.36
N GLN A 140 29.41 -13.68 -24.38
CA GLN A 140 30.01 -15.00 -24.26
C GLN A 140 30.76 -15.33 -25.55
N GLY A 141 31.94 -15.89 -25.35
CA GLY A 141 33.02 -16.02 -26.31
C GLY A 141 32.67 -16.71 -27.63
N GLN A 142 33.44 -16.30 -28.63
CA GLN A 142 33.67 -16.94 -29.91
C GLN A 142 33.71 -18.48 -29.80
N PHE A 143 32.84 -19.14 -30.55
CA PHE A 143 33.02 -20.53 -30.95
C PHE A 143 33.93 -20.55 -32.18
N PRO A 144 35.10 -21.22 -32.17
CA PRO A 144 35.81 -21.49 -33.40
C PRO A 144 35.07 -22.58 -34.18
N HIS A 145 34.68 -22.22 -35.40
CA HIS A 145 34.35 -23.15 -36.47
C HIS A 145 35.57 -24.02 -36.76
N GLN A 146 35.45 -25.34 -36.61
CA GLN A 146 36.26 -26.27 -37.39
C GLN A 146 35.37 -27.42 -37.83
N GLY A 147 35.09 -27.42 -39.13
CA GLY A 147 34.67 -28.60 -39.88
C GLY A 147 35.87 -29.24 -40.55
N SER A 148 35.60 -30.43 -41.10
CA SER A 148 36.47 -31.39 -41.82
C SER A 148 37.05 -32.49 -40.93
#